data_AF-A0A7J4IZC4-F1
#
_entry.id   AF-A0A7J4IZC4-F1
#
_cell.length_a   1.000
_cell.length_b   1.000
_cell.length_c   1.000
_cell.angle_alpha   90.00
_cell.angle_beta   90.00
_cell.angle_gamma   90.00
#
_symmetry.space_group_name_H-M   'P 1'
#
loop_
_entity.id
_entity.type
_entity.pdbx_description
1 polymer ?
#
loop_
_entity_poly.entity_id
_entity_poly.type
_entity_poly.pdbx_seq_one_letter_code
_entity_poly.pdbx_strand_id
1 'polypeptide(L)'
;MDYFNIWAILAVVTVILLVIYWRRSAVWGGLTAGIIIGLAITLFSGFDWYVVGKGAIIGTMIGFGAELLGEVSDKMRKAKY
;
A
#
# COMPACT_ATOMS: atom_id res chain seq x y z
N MET A 1 19.99 -8.75 20.68
CA MET A 1 18.75 -8.55 21.47
C MET A 1 17.76 -7.89 20.54
N ASP A 2 16.75 -8.66 20.18
CA ASP A 2 16.06 -8.65 18.89
C ASP A 2 15.14 -7.45 18.70
N TYR A 3 15.53 -6.51 17.83
CA TYR A 3 14.57 -5.57 17.25
C TYR A 3 14.11 -6.13 15.91
N PHE A 4 13.27 -7.17 15.97
CA PHE A 4 12.30 -7.42 14.91
C PHE A 4 11.39 -6.19 14.86
N ASN A 5 11.89 -5.15 14.18
CA ASN A 5 11.18 -3.90 13.97
C ASN A 5 9.97 -4.26 13.14
N ILE A 6 8.79 -4.21 13.75
CA ILE A 6 7.52 -4.51 13.08
C ILE A 6 7.37 -3.72 11.77
N TRP A 7 7.99 -2.55 11.70
CA TRP A 7 8.14 -1.72 10.51
C TRP A 7 8.97 -2.33 9.39
N ALA A 8 10.06 -3.04 9.70
CA ALA A 8 10.85 -3.78 8.72
C ALA A 8 10.06 -4.99 8.19
N ILE A 9 9.32 -5.69 9.06
CA ILE A 9 8.43 -6.78 8.66
C ILE A 9 7.34 -6.23 7.73
N LEU A 10 6.68 -5.13 8.10
CA LEU A 10 5.68 -4.48 7.26
C LEU A 10 6.28 -4.01 5.92
N ALA A 11 7.47 -3.43 5.91
CA ALA A 11 8.14 -3.04 4.66
C ALA A 11 8.38 -4.24 3.74
N VAL A 12 8.89 -5.35 4.28
CA VAL A 12 9.11 -6.59 3.53
C VAL A 12 7.80 -7.17 3.02
N VAL A 13 6.76 -7.24 3.86
CA VAL A 13 5.42 -7.72 3.45
C VAL A 13 4.83 -6.85 2.36
N THR A 14 5.02 -5.53 2.44
CA THR A 14 4.51 -4.58 1.43
C THR A 14 5.24 -4.73 0.11
N VAL A 15 6.57 -4.89 0.13
CA VAL A 15 7.37 -5.16 -1.08
C VAL A 15 6.99 -6.50 -1.69
N ILE A 16 6.80 -7.55 -0.89
CA ILE A 16 6.33 -8.86 -1.36
C ILE A 16 4.94 -8.73 -1.99
N LEU A 17 4.00 -8.03 -1.35
CA LEU A 17 2.67 -7.77 -1.92
C LEU A 17 2.77 -7.02 -3.26
N LEU A 18 3.64 -6.02 -3.35
CA LEU A 18 3.87 -5.26 -4.57
C LEU A 18 4.44 -6.11 -5.69
N VAL A 19 5.39 -6.99 -5.39
CA VAL A 19 5.99 -7.90 -6.37
C VAL A 19 4.95 -8.92 -6.87
N ILE A 20 4.11 -9.44 -5.98
CA ILE A 20 3.04 -10.39 -6.33
C ILE A 20 1.93 -9.70 -7.15
N TYR A 21 1.57 -8.47 -6.81
CA TYR A 21 0.50 -7.71 -7.47
C TYR A 21 1.00 -6.68 -8.49
N TRP A 22 2.25 -6.78 -8.95
CA TRP A 22 2.90 -5.81 -9.85
C TRP A 22 2.13 -5.57 -11.16
N ARG A 23 1.31 -6.54 -11.57
CA ARG A 23 0.51 -6.50 -12.81
C ARG A 23 -0.85 -5.81 -12.64
N ARG A 24 -1.20 -5.35 -11.44
CA ARG A 24 -2.52 -4.78 -11.12
C ARG A 24 -2.46 -3.27 -10.92
N SER A 25 -3.31 -2.56 -11.64
CA SER A 25 -3.28 -1.10 -11.72
C SER A 25 -3.66 -0.39 -10.42
N ALA A 26 -4.53 -0.96 -9.57
CA ALA A 26 -4.95 -0.26 -8.35
C ALA A 26 -3.91 -0.35 -7.22
N VAL A 27 -3.10 -1.42 -7.18
CA VAL A 27 -1.98 -1.54 -6.23
C VAL A 27 -0.90 -0.52 -6.53
N TRP A 28 -0.60 -0.30 -7.82
CA TRP A 28 0.28 0.78 -8.27
C TRP A 28 -0.26 2.17 -7.93
N GLY A 29 -1.56 2.40 -8.11
CA GLY A 29 -2.25 3.62 -7.69
C GLY A 29 -2.17 3.85 -6.18
N GLY A 30 -2.33 2.80 -5.38
CA GLY A 30 -2.20 2.85 -3.93
C GLY A 30 -0.78 3.18 -3.47
N LEU A 31 0.24 2.54 -4.04
CA LEU A 31 1.64 2.86 -3.75
C LEU A 31 1.96 4.32 -4.08
N THR A 32 1.62 4.77 -5.29
CA THR A 32 1.91 6.16 -5.71
C THR A 32 1.18 7.18 -4.85
N ALA A 33 -0.11 6.99 -4.58
CA ALA A 33 -0.87 7.84 -3.66
C ALA A 33 -0.27 7.83 -2.24
N GLY A 34 0.15 6.67 -1.74
CA GLY A 34 0.80 6.53 -0.44
C GLY A 34 2.13 7.28 -0.34
N ILE A 35 2.96 7.20 -1.38
CA ILE A 35 4.23 7.94 -1.46
C ILE A 35 3.98 9.45 -1.52
N ILE A 36 3.00 9.90 -2.31
CA ILE A 36 2.64 11.32 -2.42
C ILE A 36 2.15 11.88 -1.09
N ILE A 37 1.26 11.14 -0.40
CA ILE A 37 0.75 11.53 0.93
C ILE A 37 1.88 11.51 1.97
N GLY A 38 2.73 10.48 1.94
CA GLY A 38 3.90 10.39 2.82
C GLY A 38 4.86 11.56 2.63
N LEU A 39 5.15 11.92 1.37
CA LEU A 39 5.98 13.09 1.02
C LEU A 39 5.34 14.40 1.48
N ALA A 40 4.03 14.56 1.29
CA ALA A 40 3.31 15.75 1.75
C ALA A 40 3.42 15.92 3.27
N ILE A 41 3.27 14.85 4.05
CA ILE A 41 3.36 14.91 5.52
C ILE A 41 4.78 15.26 5.99
N THR A 42 5.82 14.70 5.36
CA THR A 42 7.22 15.06 5.66
C THR A 42 7.56 16.53 5.41
N LEU A 43 6.90 17.19 4.46
CA LEU A 43 7.12 18.62 4.22
C LEU A 43 6.62 19.49 5.38
N PHE A 44 5.63 19.04 6.15
CA PHE A 44 5.08 19.77 7.29
C PHE A 44 5.67 19.36 8.65
N SER A 45 6.19 18.13 8.77
CA SER A 45 6.64 17.56 10.05
C SER A 45 8.17 17.42 10.19
N GLY A 46 8.93 17.82 9.16
CA GLY A 46 10.37 17.58 9.05
C GLY A 46 10.66 16.42 8.10
N PHE A 47 11.70 16.57 7.27
CA PHE A 47 12.00 15.68 6.17
C PHE A 47 12.57 14.34 6.68
N ASP A 48 11.69 13.45 7.12
CA ASP A 48 12.01 12.12 7.62
C ASP A 48 11.53 11.03 6.65
N TRP A 49 12.50 10.40 5.98
CA TRP A 49 12.26 9.27 5.07
C TRP A 49 11.47 8.12 5.71
N TYR A 50 11.49 8.00 7.03
CA TYR A 50 10.70 7.02 7.76
C TYR A 50 9.20 7.25 7.58
N VAL A 51 8.73 8.50 7.63
CA VAL A 51 7.31 8.87 7.46
C VAL A 51 6.84 8.58 6.03
N VAL A 52 7.69 8.85 5.03
CA VAL A 52 7.40 8.51 3.62
C VAL A 52 7.21 7.00 3.46
N GLY A 53 8.07 6.20 4.09
CA GLY A 53 7.94 4.74 4.12
C GLY A 53 6.60 4.28 4.73
N LYS A 54 6.17 4.87 5.84
CA LYS A 54 4.85 4.56 6.45
C LYS A 54 3.70 4.89 5.50
N GLY A 55 3.77 6.04 4.84
CA GLY A 55 2.77 6.48 3.87
C GLY A 55 2.66 5.53 2.69
N ALA A 56 3.78 5.08 2.13
CA ALA A 56 3.82 4.11 1.04
C ALA A 56 3.18 2.77 1.44
N ILE A 57 3.44 2.29 2.66
CA ILE A 57 2.86 1.05 3.19
C ILE A 57 1.34 1.18 3.31
N ILE A 58 0.86 2.24 3.96
CA ILE A 58 -0.58 2.47 4.16
C ILE A 58 -1.29 2.63 2.81
N GLY A 59 -0.71 3.41 1.89
CA GLY A 59 -1.28 3.60 0.56
C GLY A 59 -1.36 2.30 -0.24
N THR A 60 -0.33 1.45 -0.15
CA THR A 60 -0.35 0.12 -0.80
C THR A 60 -1.44 -0.77 -0.20
N MET A 61 -1.60 -0.80 1.12
CA MET A 61 -2.66 -1.57 1.79
C MET A 61 -4.06 -1.10 1.36
N ILE A 62 -4.26 0.21 1.26
CA ILE A 62 -5.53 0.79 0.79
C ILE A 62 -5.77 0.44 -0.68
N GLY A 63 -4.76 0.56 -1.55
CA GLY A 63 -4.87 0.17 -2.96
C GLY A 63 -5.19 -1.30 -3.15
N PHE A 64 -4.57 -2.16 -2.33
CA PHE A 64 -4.87 -3.59 -2.30
C PHE A 64 -6.30 -3.87 -1.81
N GLY A 65 -6.76 -3.19 -0.76
CA GLY A 65 -8.14 -3.29 -0.29
C GLY A 65 -9.16 -2.86 -1.34
N ALA A 66 -8.89 -1.76 -2.05
CA ALA A 66 -9.74 -1.28 -3.14
C ALA A 66 -9.80 -2.27 -4.31
N GLU A 67 -8.68 -2.91 -4.65
CA GLU A 67 -8.60 -3.97 -5.66
C GLU A 67 -9.45 -5.19 -5.25
N LEU A 68 -9.33 -5.67 -4.00
CA LEU A 68 -10.14 -6.78 -3.48
C LEU A 68 -11.65 -6.47 -3.53
N LEU A 69 -12.04 -5.24 -3.18
CA LEU A 69 -13.42 -4.80 -3.28
C LEU A 69 -13.91 -4.76 -4.73
N GLY A 70 -13.05 -4.34 -5.67
CA GLY A 70 -13.33 -4.39 -7.11
C GLY A 70 -13.58 -5.82 -7.60
N GLU A 71 -12.71 -6.77 -7.25
CA GLU A 71 -12.90 -8.18 -7.60
C GLU A 71 -14.15 -8.80 -7.00
N VAL A 72 -14.42 -8.53 -5.72
CA VAL A 72 -15.60 -9.05 -5.04
C VAL A 72 -16.88 -8.48 -5.67
N SER A 73 -16.88 -7.20 -6.01
CA SER A 73 -17.98 -6.54 -6.72
C SER A 73 -18.22 -7.16 -8.10
N ASP A 74 -17.17 -7.35 -8.90
CA ASP A 74 -17.27 -7.97 -10.22
C ASP A 74 -17.73 -9.43 -10.13
N LYS A 75 -17.29 -10.16 -9.09
CA LYS A 75 -17.71 -11.54 -8.84
C LYS A 75 -19.19 -11.63 -8.45
N MET A 76 -19.68 -10.70 -7.62
CA MET A 76 -21.12 -10.59 -7.31
C MET A 76 -21.94 -10.17 -8.53
N ARG A 77 -21.40 -9.28 -9.36
CA ARG A 77 -22.06 -8.85 -10.60
C ARG A 77 -22.17 -9.99 -11.60
N LYS A 78 -21.13 -10.81 -11.76
CA LYS A 78 -21.15 -12.03 -12.58
C LYS A 78 -22.03 -13.14 -12.01
N ALA A 79 -22.20 -13.23 -10.70
CA ALA A 79 -23.09 -14.23 -10.09
C ALA A 79 -24.58 -13.87 -10.21
N LYS A 80 -24.89 -12.61 -10.56
CA LYS A 80 -26.26 -12.10 -10.70
C LYS A 80 -26.80 -12.17 -12.14
N TYR A 81 -25.94 -12.45 -13.12
CA TYR A 81 -26.28 -12.65 -14.54
C TYR A 81 -26.00 -14.08 -14.97
#